data_AF-A0A1Z5H567-F1
#
_entry.id   AF-A0A1Z5H567-F1
#
_cell.length_a   1.000
_cell.length_b   1.000
_cell.length_c   1.000
_cell.angle_alpha   90.00
_cell.angle_beta   90.00
_cell.angle_gamma   90.00
#
_symmetry.space_group_name_H-M   'P 1'
#
loop_
_entity.id
_entity.type
_entity.pdbx_description
1 polymer ?
#
loop_
_entity_poly.entity_id
_entity_poly.type
_entity_poly.pdbx_seq_one_letter_code
_entity_poly.pdbx_strand_id
1 'polypeptide(L)' 'MTGAELAALKPLLAAYNIELEISGTVITHVNGHEAQLDVTGYMPDQLIKLVLEIVGTDLRAALFKKMHE' A
#
# COMPACT_ATOMS: atom_id res chain seq x y z
N MET A 1 -4.72 -12.73 5.48
CA MET A 1 -3.90 -13.19 4.34
C MET A 1 -2.63 -13.84 4.89
N THR A 2 -2.05 -14.81 4.18
CA THR A 2 -0.78 -15.46 4.56
C THR A 2 0.44 -14.63 4.13
N GLY A 3 1.60 -14.88 4.75
CA GLY A 3 2.85 -14.24 4.33
C GLY A 3 3.25 -14.54 2.89
N ALA A 4 2.89 -15.73 2.36
CA ALA A 4 3.17 -16.12 0.98
C ALA A 4 2.35 -15.30 -0.04
N GLU A 5 1.06 -15.08 0.26
CA GLU A 5 0.21 -14.22 -0.56
C GLU A 5 0.67 -12.76 -0.52
N LEU A 6 1.10 -12.27 0.64
CA LEU A 6 1.68 -10.93 0.75
C LEU A 6 2.96 -10.78 -0.09
N ALA A 7 3.84 -11.78 -0.02
CA ALA A 7 5.07 -11.82 -0.81
C ALA A 7 4.79 -11.87 -2.32
N ALA A 8 3.73 -12.57 -2.74
CA ALA A 8 3.27 -12.60 -4.13
C ALA A 8 2.64 -11.27 -4.57
N LEU A 9 1.97 -10.55 -3.67
CA LEU A 9 1.32 -9.28 -3.96
C LEU A 9 2.34 -8.14 -4.16
N LYS A 10 3.42 -8.11 -3.37
CA LYS A 10 4.45 -7.06 -3.43
C LYS A 10 4.97 -6.77 -4.85
N PRO A 11 5.45 -7.74 -5.66
CA PRO A 11 5.94 -7.46 -7.01
C PRO A 11 4.83 -7.04 -7.97
N LEU A 12 3.57 -7.47 -7.74
CA LEU A 12 2.43 -7.02 -8.55
C LEU A 12 2.14 -5.53 -8.34
N LEU A 13 2.19 -5.07 -7.09
CA LEU A 13 2.03 -3.65 -6.75
C LEU A 13 3.21 -2.80 -7.26
N ALA A 14 4.43 -3.33 -7.24
CA ALA A 14 5.61 -2.66 -7.79
C ALA A 14 5.45 -2.35 -9.30
N ALA A 15 4.74 -3.19 -10.07
CA ALA A 15 4.45 -2.91 -11.48
C ALA A 15 3.59 -1.65 -11.70
N TYR A 16 2.93 -1.17 -10.65
CA TYR A 16 2.15 0.08 -10.63
C TYR A 16 2.87 1.21 -9.87
N ASN A 17 4.18 1.08 -9.62
CA ASN A 17 4.96 2.02 -8.80
C ASN A 17 4.45 2.16 -7.36
N ILE A 18 3.89 1.09 -6.81
CA ILE A 18 3.50 1.01 -5.41
C ILE A 18 4.53 0.14 -4.68
N GLU A 19 5.35 0.77 -3.84
CA GLU A 19 6.35 0.10 -3.03
C GLU A 19 5.78 -0.24 -1.65
N LEU A 20 5.97 -1.51 -1.27
CA LEU A 20 5.63 -2.00 0.06
C LEU A 20 6.89 -2.43 0.81
N GLU A 21 7.08 -1.90 2.02
CA GLU A 21 8.00 -2.46 3.00
C GLU A 21 7.25 -3.37 3.95
N ILE A 22 7.83 -4.54 4.24
CA ILE A 22 7.17 -5.60 4.99
C ILE A 22 8.13 -6.15 6.04
N SER A 23 7.62 -6.33 7.26
CA SER A 23 8.25 -7.09 8.33
C SER A 23 7.33 -8.25 8.72
N GLY A 24 7.63 -9.46 8.24
CA GLY A 24 6.79 -10.63 8.45
C GLY A 24 5.41 -10.51 7.79
N THR A 25 4.35 -10.42 8.58
CA THR A 25 2.97 -10.18 8.11
C THR A 25 2.52 -8.72 8.29
N VAL A 26 3.45 -7.82 8.61
CA VAL A 26 3.13 -6.41 8.80
C VAL A 26 3.69 -5.61 7.63
N ILE A 27 2.84 -4.86 6.94
CA ILE A 27 3.31 -3.79 6.06
C ILE A 27 3.73 -2.64 6.97
N THR A 28 4.97 -2.18 6.82
CA THR A 28 5.58 -1.09 7.60
C THR A 28 5.57 0.24 6.83
N HIS A 29 5.61 0.18 5.50
CA HIS A 29 5.51 1.37 4.66
C HIS A 29 4.75 1.09 3.35
N VAL A 30 4.06 2.12 2.87
CA VAL A 30 3.46 2.20 1.52
C VAL A 30 3.96 3.49 0.86
N ASN A 31 4.73 3.39 -0.21
CA ASN A 31 5.29 4.56 -0.93
C ASN A 31 6.01 5.57 -0.01
N GLY A 32 6.78 5.08 0.97
CA GLY A 32 7.50 5.91 1.94
C GLY A 32 6.64 6.48 3.08
N HIS A 33 5.32 6.25 3.08
CA HIS A 33 4.46 6.55 4.22
C HIS A 33 4.46 5.40 5.21
N GLU A 34 4.68 5.72 6.49
CA GLU A 34 4.59 4.72 7.56
C GLU A 34 3.16 4.19 7.64
N ALA A 35 3.05 2.88 7.55
CA ALA A 35 1.81 2.14 7.71
C ALA A 35 2.10 1.01 8.70
N GLN A 36 1.27 0.81 9.71
CA GLN A 36 1.40 -0.35 10.60
C GLN A 36 0.19 -1.24 10.39
N LEU A 37 0.26 -2.08 9.35
CA LEU A 37 -0.87 -2.89 8.90
C LEU A 37 -0.53 -4.38 9.03
N ASP A 38 -1.13 -5.04 10.02
CA ASP A 38 -1.07 -6.50 10.12
C ASP A 38 -2.04 -7.13 9.10
N VAL A 39 -1.48 -7.80 8.09
CA VAL A 39 -2.24 -8.36 6.98
C VAL A 39 -2.96 -9.67 7.31
N THR A 40 -2.70 -10.26 8.49
CA THR A 40 -3.32 -11.54 8.88
C THR A 40 -4.84 -11.43 8.95
N GLY A 41 -5.37 -10.28 9.38
CA GLY A 41 -6.80 -9.99 9.47
C GLY A 41 -7.50 -9.60 8.17
N TYR A 42 -6.75 -9.45 7.05
CA TYR A 42 -7.31 -8.97 5.79
C TYR A 42 -7.41 -10.07 4.73
N MET A 43 -8.47 -10.04 3.93
CA MET A 43 -8.48 -10.73 2.64
C MET A 43 -7.62 -9.95 1.62
N PRO A 44 -7.06 -10.62 0.59
CA PRO A 44 -6.17 -9.95 -0.38
C PRO A 44 -6.81 -8.72 -1.06
N ASP A 45 -8.08 -8.80 -1.43
CA ASP A 45 -8.85 -7.70 -2.04
C ASP A 45 -8.99 -6.50 -1.09
N GLN A 46 -9.25 -6.76 0.20
CA GLN A 46 -9.35 -5.71 1.22
C GLN A 46 -8.02 -4.99 1.41
N LEU A 47 -6.91 -5.74 1.43
CA LEU A 47 -5.58 -5.15 1.54
C LEU A 47 -5.24 -4.29 0.32
N ILE A 48 -5.49 -4.80 -0.89
CA ILE A 48 -5.27 -4.05 -2.13
C ILE A 48 -6.04 -2.73 -2.08
N LYS A 49 -7.31 -2.77 -1.67
CA LYS A 49 -8.13 -1.57 -1.54
C LYS A 49 -7.52 -0.56 -0.57
N LEU A 50 -7.09 -1.02 0.60
CA LEU A 50 -6.49 -0.16 1.63
C LEU A 50 -5.18 0.48 1.16
N VAL A 51 -4.31 -0.29 0.49
CA VAL A 51 -3.08 0.24 -0.13
C VAL A 51 -3.40 1.32 -1.16
N LEU A 52 -4.41 1.10 -2.00
CA LEU A 52 -4.84 2.10 -2.99
C LEU A 52 -5.48 3.34 -2.36
N GLU A 53 -6.13 3.22 -1.21
CA GLU A 53 -6.66 4.37 -0.46
C GLU A 53 -5.54 5.26 0.11
N ILE A 54 -4.46 4.65 0.61
CA ILE A 54 -3.26 5.39 1.07
C ILE A 54 -2.65 6.16 -0.11
N VAL A 55 -2.32 5.45 -1.20
CA VAL A 55 -1.75 6.07 -2.41
C VAL A 55 -2.68 7.12 -3.01
N GLY A 56 -3.98 6.85 -3.02
CA GLY A 56 -5.00 7.78 -3.53
C GLY A 56 -5.10 9.06 -2.70
N THR A 57 -4.83 9.00 -1.40
CA THR A 57 -4.79 10.19 -0.53
C THR A 57 -3.63 11.10 -0.91
N ASP A 58 -2.44 10.53 -1.14
CA ASP A 58 -1.27 11.28 -1.58
C ASP A 58 -1.49 11.92 -2.95
N LEU A 59 -2.08 11.16 -3.87
CA LEU A 59 -2.38 11.64 -5.22
C LEU A 59 -3.36 12.81 -5.19
N ARG A 60 -4.41 12.75 -4.35
CA ARG A 60 -5.36 13.87 -4.18
C ARG A 60 -4.67 15.10 -3.61
N ALA A 61 -3.79 14.93 -2.62
CA ALA A 61 -3.02 16.04 -2.05
C ALA A 61 -2.09 16.67 -3.09
N ALA A 62 -1.39 15.86 -3.88
CA ALA A 62 -0.52 16.31 -4.96
C ALA A 62 -1.30 17.03 -6.07
N LEU A 63 -2.46 16.49 -6.47
CA LEU A 63 -3.34 17.13 -7.46
C LEU A 63 -3.83 18.49 -6.97
N PHE A 64 -4.27 18.58 -5.72
CA PHE A 64 -4.72 19.83 -5.12
C PHE A 64 -3.62 20.90 -5.17
N LYS A 65 -2.39 20.57 -4.73
CA LYS A 65 -1.24 21.49 -4.81
C LYS A 65 -1.02 21.98 -6.24
N LYS A 66 -0.98 21.06 -7.20
CA LYS A 66 -0.76 21.38 -8.62
C LYS A 66 -1.85 22.28 -9.23
N MET A 67 -3.08 22.21 -8.72
CA MET A 67 -4.19 23.04 -9.22
C MET A 67 -4.24 24.44 -8.58
N HIS A 68 -3.52 24.66 -7.48
CA HIS A 68 -3.58 25.89 -6.68
C HIS A 68 -2.20 26.57 -6.50
N GLU A 69 -1.19 26.10 -7.24
CA GLU A 69 0.10 26.79 -7.52
C GLU A 69 0.01 27.55 -8.86
#